data_AF-K9V351-F1
#
_entry.id   AF-K9V351-F1
#
_cell.length_a   1.000
_cell.length_b   1.000
_cell.length_c   1.000
_cell.angle_alpha   90.00
_cell.angle_beta   90.00
_cell.angle_gamma   90.00
#
_symmetry.space_group_name_H-M   'P 1'
#
loop_
_entity.id
_entity.type
_entity.pdbx_description
1 polymer ?
#
loop_
_entity_poly.entity_id
_entity_poly.type
_entity_poly.pdbx_seq_one_letter_code
_entity_poly.pdbx_strand_id
1 'polypeptide(L)'
;MKQKAKPRIAFLREKAGLTQLELSRLVGVTESTIQNWESGRTGTDHIDRVIKFCKALNCRVEDLVEYISELPEEANAKLTSLSDVQHLLGTDEVQEDVPVKEKNQTNSKLRG
;
A
#
# COMPACT_ATOMS: atom_id res chain seq x y z
N MET A 1 -15.18 12.55 42.40
CA MET A 1 -15.20 11.08 42.39
C MET A 1 -14.49 10.60 41.12
N LYS A 2 -13.47 9.73 41.22
CA LYS A 2 -12.79 9.18 40.02
C LYS A 2 -13.70 8.11 39.41
N GLN A 3 -14.37 8.41 38.29
CA GLN A 3 -15.08 7.39 37.51
C GLN A 3 -14.04 6.53 36.78
N LYS A 4 -14.19 5.20 36.85
CA LYS A 4 -13.35 4.24 36.14
C LYS A 4 -14.11 3.72 34.91
N ALA A 5 -13.49 3.81 33.74
CA ALA A 5 -14.07 3.28 32.51
C ALA A 5 -14.17 1.74 32.58
N LYS A 6 -15.28 1.19 32.09
CA LYS A 6 -15.53 -0.25 31.97
C LYS A 6 -15.69 -0.60 30.48
N PRO A 7 -15.02 -1.65 29.97
CA PRO A 7 -15.21 -2.08 28.59
C PRO A 7 -16.64 -2.56 28.34
N ARG A 8 -17.19 -2.23 27.17
CA ARG A 8 -18.53 -2.64 26.71
C ARG A 8 -18.50 -3.56 25.48
N ILE A 9 -17.30 -3.97 25.05
CA ILE A 9 -17.07 -4.69 23.79
C ILE A 9 -17.83 -6.03 23.77
N ALA A 10 -17.76 -6.82 24.85
CA ALA A 10 -18.43 -8.12 24.94
C ALA A 10 -19.95 -8.02 24.71
N PHE A 11 -20.60 -7.06 25.36
CA PHE A 11 -22.03 -6.81 25.20
C PHE A 11 -22.40 -6.45 23.76
N LEU A 12 -21.59 -5.60 23.10
CA LEU A 12 -21.83 -5.19 21.72
C LEU A 12 -21.60 -6.34 20.74
N ARG A 13 -20.55 -7.14 20.96
CA ARG A 13 -20.24 -8.34 20.19
C ARG A 13 -21.38 -9.37 20.25
N GLU A 14 -21.86 -9.67 21.46
CA GLU A 14 -22.97 -10.61 21.68
C GLU A 14 -24.27 -10.10 21.05
N LYS A 15 -24.56 -8.80 21.16
CA LYS A 15 -25.71 -8.18 20.51
C LYS A 15 -25.64 -8.29 18.98
N ALA A 16 -24.43 -8.32 18.40
CA ALA A 16 -24.21 -8.53 16.98
C ALA A 16 -24.20 -10.02 16.58
N GLY A 17 -24.34 -10.96 17.53
CA GLY A 17 -24.34 -12.40 17.26
C GLY A 17 -22.96 -12.97 16.93
N LEU A 18 -21.87 -12.29 17.32
CA LEU A 18 -20.51 -12.66 16.97
C LEU A 18 -19.79 -13.42 18.10
N THR A 19 -18.95 -14.38 17.72
CA THR A 19 -17.92 -14.96 18.59
C THR A 19 -16.71 -14.02 18.71
N GLN A 20 -15.83 -14.25 19.70
CA GLN A 20 -14.61 -13.46 19.85
C GLN A 20 -13.69 -13.60 18.64
N LEU A 21 -13.57 -14.82 18.10
CA LEU A 21 -12.80 -15.11 16.88
C LEU A 21 -13.33 -14.39 15.64
N GLU A 22 -14.66 -14.32 15.46
CA GLU A 22 -15.25 -13.60 14.32
C GLU A 22 -15.00 -12.10 14.41
N LEU A 23 -15.19 -11.50 15.60
CA LEU A 23 -14.88 -10.09 15.81
C LEU A 23 -13.40 -9.79 15.56
N SER A 24 -12.50 -10.68 15.99
CA SER A 24 -11.07 -10.50 15.80
C SER A 24 -10.69 -10.43 14.31
N ARG A 25 -11.31 -11.28 13.48
CA ARG A 25 -11.13 -11.28 12.02
C ARG A 25 -11.62 -9.97 11.39
N LEU A 26 -12.77 -9.46 11.81
CA LEU A 26 -13.33 -8.20 11.29
C LEU A 26 -12.47 -6.98 11.63
N VAL A 27 -11.86 -6.99 12.83
CA VAL A 27 -11.04 -5.87 13.31
C VAL A 27 -9.58 -6.00 12.87
N GLY A 28 -9.14 -7.18 12.43
CA GLY A 28 -7.75 -7.43 12.04
C GLY A 28 -6.81 -7.64 13.24
N VAL A 29 -7.30 -8.25 14.32
CA VAL A 29 -6.51 -8.57 15.52
C VAL A 29 -6.68 -10.03 15.94
N THR A 30 -5.89 -10.47 16.92
CA THR A 30 -6.01 -11.84 17.47
C THR A 30 -7.22 -11.97 18.39
N GLU A 31 -7.76 -13.19 18.53
CA GLU A 31 -8.83 -13.49 19.48
C GLU A 31 -8.43 -13.15 20.93
N SER A 32 -7.17 -13.42 21.32
CA SER A 32 -6.64 -13.06 22.63
C SER A 32 -6.64 -11.54 22.86
N THR A 33 -6.39 -10.74 21.82
CA THR A 33 -6.51 -9.27 21.89
C THR A 33 -7.94 -8.85 22.23
N ILE A 34 -8.95 -9.44 21.56
CA ILE A 34 -10.36 -9.19 21.87
C ILE A 34 -10.68 -9.57 23.32
N GLN A 35 -10.27 -10.76 23.77
CA GLN A 35 -10.48 -11.22 25.15
C GLN A 35 -9.87 -10.25 26.18
N ASN A 36 -8.68 -9.72 25.91
CA ASN A 36 -8.00 -8.77 26.79
C ASN A 36 -8.71 -7.40 26.85
N TRP A 37 -9.26 -6.95 25.73
CA TRP A 37 -10.08 -5.74 25.70
C TRP A 37 -11.42 -5.94 26.43
N GLU A 38 -12.08 -7.09 26.26
CA GLU A 38 -13.36 -7.42 26.90
C GLU A 38 -13.22 -7.57 28.43
N SER A 39 -12.12 -8.16 28.89
CA SER A 39 -11.81 -8.29 30.32
C SER A 39 -11.30 -7.00 30.96
N GLY A 40 -11.01 -5.97 30.16
CA GLY A 40 -10.48 -4.69 30.64
C GLY A 40 -9.04 -4.78 31.15
N ARG A 41 -8.31 -5.84 30.78
CA ARG A 41 -6.87 -5.97 31.08
C ARG A 41 -6.04 -4.94 30.32
N THR A 42 -6.43 -4.63 29.09
CA THR A 42 -5.77 -3.64 28.23
C THR A 42 -6.81 -2.85 27.40
N GLY A 43 -6.40 -1.70 26.83
CA GLY A 43 -7.14 -0.98 25.79
C GLY A 43 -8.30 -0.08 26.26
N THR A 44 -8.86 -0.31 27.45
CA THR A 44 -9.97 0.51 27.99
C THR A 44 -9.54 1.96 28.23
N ASP A 45 -8.31 2.16 28.68
CA ASP A 45 -7.69 3.47 28.86
C ASP A 45 -7.44 4.19 27.53
N HIS A 46 -7.04 3.47 26.49
CA HIS A 46 -6.88 4.02 25.15
C HIS A 46 -8.24 4.50 24.59
N ILE A 47 -9.29 3.69 24.69
CA ILE A 47 -10.64 4.07 24.25
C ILE A 47 -11.13 5.33 24.98
N ASP A 48 -10.92 5.42 26.30
CA ASP A 48 -11.26 6.62 27.08
C ASP A 48 -10.51 7.87 26.61
N ARG A 49 -9.23 7.75 26.23
CA ARG A 49 -8.45 8.85 25.64
C ARG A 49 -8.98 9.27 24.27
N VAL A 50 -9.32 8.32 23.40
CA VAL A 50 -9.93 8.61 22.09
C VAL A 50 -11.25 9.37 22.25
N ILE A 51 -12.10 8.94 23.19
CA ILE A 51 -13.35 9.66 23.52
C ILE A 51 -13.06 11.09 23.98
N LYS A 52 -12.01 11.31 24.78
CA LYS A 52 -11.60 12.65 25.23
C LYS A 52 -11.09 13.50 24.08
N PHE A 53 -10.35 12.94 23.11
CA PHE A 53 -9.96 13.66 21.90
C PHE A 53 -11.17 14.14 21.11
N CYS A 54 -12.10 13.23 20.79
CA CYS A 54 -13.32 13.56 20.07
C CYS A 54 -14.13 14.66 20.77
N LYS A 55 -14.25 14.61 22.10
CA LYS A 55 -14.94 15.65 22.89
C LYS A 55 -14.20 16.99 22.88
N ALA A 56 -12.88 16.98 23.01
CA ALA A 56 -12.07 18.19 23.07
C ALA A 56 -12.00 18.90 21.70
N LEU A 57 -12.02 18.13 20.61
CA LEU A 57 -11.91 18.63 19.24
C LEU A 57 -13.27 18.80 18.55
N ASN A 58 -14.36 18.40 19.22
CA ASN A 58 -15.71 18.39 18.66
C ASN A 58 -15.79 17.66 17.30
N CYS A 59 -15.18 16.48 17.24
CA CYS A 59 -15.11 15.65 16.04
C CYS A 59 -15.57 14.21 16.33
N ARG A 60 -15.76 13.43 15.27
CA ARG A 60 -15.99 11.99 15.37
C ARG A 60 -14.66 11.25 15.45
N VAL A 61 -14.71 9.94 15.69
CA VAL A 61 -13.49 9.11 15.81
C VAL A 61 -12.79 8.95 14.47
N GLU A 62 -13.55 8.91 13.38
CA GLU A 62 -13.03 8.77 12.02
C GLU A 62 -12.23 10.00 11.58
N ASP A 63 -12.54 11.17 12.15
CA ASP A 63 -11.85 12.42 11.87
C ASP A 63 -10.44 12.48 12.49
N LEU A 64 -10.07 11.52 13.36
CA LEU A 64 -8.75 11.46 14.00
C LEU A 64 -7.68 10.78 13.15
N VAL A 65 -8.04 10.19 12.00
CA VAL A 65 -7.13 9.42 11.15
C VAL A 65 -7.29 9.80 9.69
N GLU A 66 -6.18 9.88 8.97
CA GLU A 66 -6.13 10.05 7.51
C GLU A 66 -5.42 8.84 6.90
N TYR A 67 -6.02 8.24 5.88
CA TYR A 67 -5.44 7.09 5.18
C TYR A 67 -4.76 7.56 3.91
N ILE A 68 -3.44 7.55 3.90
CA ILE A 68 -2.65 7.83 2.70
C ILE A 68 -2.44 6.50 1.97
N SER A 69 -3.02 6.35 0.78
CA SER A 69 -2.69 5.24 -0.10
C SER A 69 -1.46 5.61 -0.93
N GLU A 70 -0.38 4.86 -0.78
CA GLU A 70 0.71 4.88 -1.76
C GLU A 70 0.19 4.20 -3.05
N LEU A 71 -0.31 5.00 -4.00
CA LEU A 71 -0.38 4.55 -5.39
C LEU A 71 1.07 4.43 -5.87
N PRO A 72 1.48 3.31 -6.49
CA PRO A 72 2.85 3.15 -6.93
C PRO A 72 3.22 4.27 -7.91
N GLU A 73 4.25 5.05 -7.56
CA GLU A 73 4.82 6.14 -8.35
C GLU A 73 5.25 5.70 -9.77
N GLU A 74 5.32 4.40 -10.02
CA GLU A 74 5.67 3.79 -11.30
C GLU A 74 4.74 4.14 -12.47
N ALA A 75 3.51 4.60 -12.21
CA ALA A 75 2.64 5.12 -13.27
C ALA A 75 3.08 6.51 -13.79
N ASN A 76 3.84 7.28 -13.01
CA ASN A 76 4.25 8.64 -13.36
C ASN A 76 5.66 8.72 -14.01
N ALA A 77 6.50 7.69 -13.83
CA ALA A 77 7.89 7.74 -14.28
C ALA A 77 8.18 7.10 -15.66
N LYS A 78 7.24 6.32 -16.24
CA LYS A 78 7.50 5.52 -17.46
C LYS A 78 7.06 6.16 -18.79
N LEU A 79 6.54 7.38 -18.79
CA LEU A 79 6.26 8.15 -20.01
C LEU A 79 7.03 9.48 -19.96
N THR A 80 8.35 9.41 -19.80
CA THR A 80 9.19 10.60 -19.58
C THR A 80 9.79 11.19 -20.86
N SER A 81 9.56 10.61 -22.04
CA SER A 81 9.87 11.28 -23.30
C SER A 81 8.97 10.85 -24.47
N LEU A 82 8.55 11.84 -25.27
CA LEU A 82 7.85 11.61 -26.55
C LEU A 82 8.72 10.80 -27.53
N SER A 83 10.05 10.96 -27.48
CA SER A 83 10.99 10.21 -28.32
C SER A 83 10.92 8.70 -28.08
N ASP A 84 10.70 8.29 -26.83
CA ASP A 84 10.70 6.87 -26.45
C ASP A 84 9.41 6.19 -26.91
N VAL A 85 8.32 6.96 -26.99
CA VAL A 85 7.04 6.54 -27.58
C VAL A 85 7.14 6.46 -29.11
N GLN A 86 7.83 7.41 -29.75
CA GLN A 86 8.05 7.49 -31.20
C GLN A 86 8.78 6.24 -31.75
N HIS A 87 9.83 5.83 -31.02
CA HIS A 87 10.66 4.67 -31.34
C HIS A 87 9.91 3.34 -31.12
N LEU A 88 9.09 3.24 -30.05
CA LEU A 88 8.30 2.04 -29.77
C LEU A 88 7.14 1.84 -30.77
N LEU A 89 6.55 2.94 -31.24
CA LEU A 89 5.52 2.91 -32.28
C LEU A 89 6.09 2.76 -33.69
N GLY A 90 7.42 2.67 -33.83
CA GLY A 90 8.09 2.48 -35.12
C GLY A 90 7.86 3.63 -36.10
N THR A 91 7.64 4.84 -35.59
CA THR A 91 7.37 6.05 -36.40
C THR A 91 8.63 6.84 -36.75
N ASP A 92 9.81 6.33 -36.36
CA ASP A 92 11.08 6.91 -36.79
C ASP A 92 11.32 6.52 -38.27
N GLU A 93 11.29 7.52 -39.14
CA GLU A 93 11.53 7.33 -40.56
C GLU A 93 12.93 6.73 -40.80
N VAL A 94 12.97 5.57 -41.45
CA VAL A 94 14.20 4.91 -41.88
C VAL A 94 14.82 5.73 -43.01
N GLN A 95 15.99 6.32 -42.76
CA GLN A 95 16.85 6.81 -43.83
C GLN A 95 17.69 5.63 -44.35
N GLU A 96 17.16 4.92 -45.36
CA GLU A 96 17.91 3.93 -46.15
C GLU A 96 18.97 4.64 -47.00
N ASP A 97 20.19 4.08 -47.11
CA ASP A 97 20.95 4.06 -48.38
C ASP A 97 22.18 3.10 -48.37
N VAL A 98 21.92 1.87 -48.85
CA VAL A 98 22.63 0.99 -49.83
C VAL A 98 24.19 0.82 -49.85
N PRO A 99 24.72 -0.43 -50.00
CA PRO A 99 26.16 -0.78 -49.98
C PRO A 99 26.90 -0.67 -51.34
N VAL A 100 28.20 -0.38 -51.32
CA VAL A 100 29.09 -0.41 -52.51
C VAL A 100 30.14 -1.55 -52.42
N LYS A 101 30.19 -2.39 -53.46
CA LYS A 101 31.15 -3.50 -53.68
C LYS A 101 32.41 -3.03 -54.44
N GLU A 102 33.56 -3.68 -54.17
CA GLU A 102 34.35 -4.51 -55.12
C GLU A 102 35.89 -4.46 -54.92
N LYS A 103 36.46 -5.68 -54.71
CA LYS A 103 37.67 -6.30 -55.35
C LYS A 103 39.02 -5.53 -55.30
N ASN A 104 40.14 -6.10 -54.85
CA ASN A 104 40.82 -7.30 -55.37
C ASN A 104 42.08 -7.67 -54.54
N GLN A 105 42.35 -8.99 -54.42
CA GLN A 105 43.62 -9.76 -54.43
C GLN A 105 44.96 -9.04 -54.06
N THR A 106 45.85 -9.57 -53.22
CA THR A 106 46.71 -10.74 -53.54
C THR A 106 47.58 -11.21 -52.33
N ASN A 107 47.63 -12.53 -52.16
CA ASN A 107 48.77 -13.42 -51.84
C ASN A 107 49.64 -13.37 -50.56
N SER A 108 49.56 -14.51 -49.84
CA SER A 108 50.62 -15.51 -49.57
C SER A 108 51.62 -15.32 -48.41
N LYS A 109 51.60 -16.30 -47.48
CA LYS A 109 52.69 -17.22 -47.04
C LYS A 109 52.44 -17.62 -45.58
N LEU A 110 51.95 -18.83 -45.30
CA LEU A 110 52.67 -20.11 -45.05
C LEU A 110 53.73 -20.10 -43.93
N ARG A 111 53.38 -20.88 -42.88
CA ARG A 111 54.19 -21.75 -42.00
C ARG A 111 55.19 -21.14 -41.01
N GLY A 112 55.16 -21.72 -39.81
CA GLY A 112 56.14 -21.63 -38.72
C GLY A 112 55.54 -22.21 -37.46
#